data_AF-A0A8B4BSB6-F1
#
_entry.id   AF-A0A8B4BSB6-F1
#
_cell.length_a   1.000
_cell.length_b   1.000
_cell.length_c   1.000
_cell.angle_alpha   90.00
_cell.angle_beta   90.00
_cell.angle_gamma   90.00
#
_symmetry.space_group_name_H-M   'P 1'
#
loop_
_entity.id
_entity.type
_entity.pdbx_description
1 polymer ?
#
loop_
_entity_poly.entity_id
_entity_poly.type
_entity_poly.pdbx_seq_one_letter_code
_entity_poly.pdbx_strand_id
1 'polypeptide(L)'
;MPTPSMEDYIEQIFILIESKGYARVSDIAEALSVHPSSVTKMVQKLDKDDYLVYEKYRGLVLTPKGKKIGKRLVDRHHLLEQFLRIIGVDEENIYRDVEGIEHHLSWNSIDRIGDLVQYFEEDPGRVDDLNRLQAQNED
;
A
#
# COMPACT_ATOMS: atom_id res chain seq x y z
N MET A 1 -0.06 -16.69 -4.79
CA MET A 1 -0.14 -15.27 -4.38
C MET A 1 1.23 -14.64 -4.52
N PRO A 2 1.33 -13.34 -4.82
CA PRO A 2 2.61 -12.64 -4.81
C PRO A 2 3.25 -12.74 -3.42
N THR A 3 4.58 -12.72 -3.36
CA THR A 3 5.32 -12.52 -2.10
C THR A 3 5.21 -11.04 -1.68
N PRO A 4 5.48 -10.66 -0.42
CA PRO A 4 5.51 -9.25 0.00
C PRO A 4 6.32 -8.37 -0.96
N SER A 5 7.58 -8.74 -1.24
CA SER A 5 8.41 -8.02 -2.22
C SER A 5 7.84 -7.95 -3.65
N MET A 6 6.94 -8.85 -4.05
CA MET A 6 6.25 -8.72 -5.35
C MET A 6 5.07 -7.74 -5.24
N GLU A 7 4.41 -7.68 -4.08
CA GLU A 7 3.36 -6.71 -3.78
C GLU A 7 3.92 -5.29 -3.85
N ASP A 8 5.02 -4.97 -3.16
CA ASP A 8 5.65 -3.63 -3.15
C ASP A 8 5.93 -3.13 -4.58
N TYR A 9 6.40 -4.03 -5.45
CA TYR A 9 6.67 -3.69 -6.84
C TYR A 9 5.39 -3.48 -7.64
N ILE A 10 4.36 -4.32 -7.46
CA ILE A 10 3.09 -4.16 -8.16
C ILE A 10 2.41 -2.85 -7.74
N GLU A 11 2.41 -2.57 -6.43
CA GLU A 11 1.92 -1.32 -5.84
C GLU A 11 2.66 -0.11 -6.40
N GLN A 12 3.99 -0.11 -6.33
CA GLN A 12 4.76 1.03 -6.80
C GLN A 12 4.60 1.26 -8.31
N ILE A 13 4.54 0.20 -9.11
CA ILE A 13 4.24 0.30 -10.54
C ILE A 13 2.85 0.89 -10.76
N PHE A 14 1.85 0.47 -9.97
CA PHE A 14 0.49 0.99 -10.05
C PHE A 14 0.45 2.49 -9.72
N ILE A 15 1.06 2.92 -8.60
CA ILE A 15 1.15 4.33 -8.19
C ILE A 15 1.82 5.19 -9.28
N LEU A 16 2.93 4.71 -9.85
CA LEU A 16 3.63 5.43 -10.92
C LEU A 16 2.79 5.54 -12.20
N ILE A 17 2.07 4.49 -12.57
CA ILE A 17 1.19 4.52 -13.76
C ILE A 17 0.02 5.48 -13.53
N GLU A 18 -0.65 5.43 -12.37
CA GLU A 18 -1.80 6.30 -12.12
C GLU A 18 -1.40 7.77 -11.93
N SER A 19 -0.19 8.06 -11.41
CA SER A 19 0.29 9.44 -11.20
C SER A 19 0.84 10.14 -12.45
N LYS A 20 1.58 9.44 -13.32
CA LYS A 20 2.24 10.05 -14.50
C LYS A 20 2.02 9.30 -15.82
N GLY A 21 1.25 8.22 -15.82
CA GLY A 21 0.90 7.44 -17.02
C GLY A 21 1.90 6.36 -17.42
N TYR A 22 3.03 6.20 -16.72
CA TYR A 22 4.04 5.20 -17.04
C TYR A 22 4.91 4.82 -15.83
N ALA A 23 5.49 3.62 -15.84
CA ALA A 23 6.50 3.19 -14.87
C ALA A 23 7.81 2.83 -15.56
N ARG A 24 8.93 3.44 -15.13
CA ARG A 24 10.29 3.09 -15.59
C ARG A 24 11.05 2.39 -14.48
N VAL A 25 12.01 1.56 -14.89
CA VAL A 25 12.93 0.86 -13.98
C VAL A 25 13.65 1.82 -13.03
N SER A 26 14.08 2.99 -13.51
CA SER A 26 14.73 4.02 -12.67
C SER A 26 13.81 4.54 -11.57
N ASP A 27 12.55 4.78 -11.91
CA ASP A 27 11.58 5.41 -11.01
C ASP A 27 11.13 4.40 -9.93
N ILE A 28 11.05 3.11 -10.29
CA ILE A 28 10.78 2.03 -9.33
C ILE A 28 11.99 1.82 -8.41
N ALA A 29 13.21 1.85 -8.96
CA ALA A 29 14.45 1.68 -8.21
C ALA A 29 14.62 2.77 -7.15
N GLU A 30 14.36 4.02 -7.53
CA GLU A 30 14.39 5.18 -6.63
C GLU A 30 13.34 5.06 -5.52
N ALA A 31 12.08 4.80 -5.88
CA ALA A 31 11.00 4.74 -4.90
C ALA A 31 11.16 3.60 -3.89
N LEU A 32 11.59 2.41 -4.34
CA LEU A 32 11.81 1.26 -3.45
C LEU A 32 13.21 1.25 -2.82
N SER A 33 14.05 2.25 -3.08
CA SER A 33 15.44 2.32 -2.59
C SER A 33 16.26 1.06 -2.90
N VAL A 34 16.15 0.55 -4.13
CA VAL A 34 16.83 -0.68 -4.60
C VAL A 34 17.63 -0.44 -5.88
N HIS A 35 18.59 -1.30 -6.18
CA HIS A 35 19.35 -1.20 -7.43
C HIS A 35 18.47 -1.48 -8.68
N PRO A 36 18.68 -0.77 -9.80
CA PRO A 36 17.96 -1.02 -11.07
C PRO A 36 18.06 -2.46 -11.59
N SER A 37 19.16 -3.14 -11.28
CA SER A 37 19.35 -4.55 -11.62
C SER A 37 18.40 -5.48 -10.85
N SER A 38 18.09 -5.15 -9.58
CA SER A 38 17.08 -5.85 -8.78
C SER A 38 15.69 -5.65 -9.36
N VAL A 39 15.38 -4.42 -9.78
CA VAL A 39 14.10 -4.11 -10.43
C VAL A 39 13.92 -4.92 -11.70
N THR A 40 14.95 -4.98 -12.55
CA THR A 40 14.88 -5.75 -13.81
C THR A 40 14.60 -7.23 -13.56
N LYS A 41 15.24 -7.82 -12.53
CA LYS A 41 14.98 -9.22 -12.13
C LYS A 41 13.55 -9.41 -11.62
N MET A 42 13.04 -8.48 -10.81
CA MET A 42 11.67 -8.56 -10.28
C MET A 42 10.63 -8.41 -11.40
N VAL A 43 10.82 -7.45 -12.31
CA VAL A 43 9.98 -7.25 -13.49
C VAL A 43 9.87 -8.53 -14.32
N GLN A 44 10.99 -9.21 -14.58
CA GLN A 44 10.98 -10.50 -15.31
C GLN A 44 10.19 -11.59 -14.59
N LYS A 45 10.19 -11.59 -13.24
CA LYS A 45 9.39 -12.52 -12.45
C LYS A 45 7.91 -12.18 -12.51
N LEU A 46 7.56 -10.90 -12.38
CA LEU A 46 6.18 -10.42 -12.46
C LEU A 46 5.57 -10.64 -13.85
N ASP A 47 6.37 -10.52 -14.91
CA ASP A 47 5.98 -10.83 -16.29
C ASP A 47 5.65 -12.33 -16.47
N LYS A 48 6.54 -13.21 -16.00
CA LYS A 48 6.30 -14.67 -16.00
C LYS A 48 5.04 -15.08 -15.24
N ASP A 49 4.70 -14.35 -14.18
CA ASP A 49 3.53 -14.60 -13.35
C ASP A 49 2.27 -13.82 -13.82
N ASP A 50 2.32 -13.17 -15.00
CA ASP A 50 1.21 -12.47 -15.65
C ASP A 50 0.65 -11.26 -14.85
N TYR A 51 1.49 -10.59 -14.06
CA TYR A 51 1.11 -9.34 -13.37
C TYR A 51 1.39 -8.09 -14.20
N LEU A 52 2.40 -8.13 -15.05
CA LEU A 52 2.76 -7.04 -15.95
C LEU A 52 3.26 -7.60 -17.27
N VAL A 53 3.36 -6.74 -18.27
CA VAL A 53 4.03 -7.02 -19.53
C VAL A 53 4.91 -5.85 -19.92
N TYR A 54 5.96 -6.14 -20.69
CA TYR A 54 6.75 -5.10 -21.34
C TYR A 54 6.20 -4.83 -22.74
N GLU A 55 5.65 -3.63 -22.96
CA GLU A 55 5.21 -3.16 -24.27
C GLU A 55 6.27 -2.25 -24.90
N LYS A 56 6.69 -2.58 -26.13
CA LYS A 56 7.59 -1.72 -26.91
C LYS A 56 6.99 -0.32 -27.01
N TYR A 57 7.78 0.72 -26.70
CA TYR A 57 7.41 2.15 -26.62
C TYR A 57 6.56 2.58 -25.42
N ARG A 58 5.87 1.67 -24.73
CA ARG A 58 5.05 1.98 -23.54
C ARG A 58 5.72 1.61 -22.22
N GLY A 59 6.76 0.77 -22.26
CA GLY A 59 7.48 0.35 -21.07
C GLY A 59 6.70 -0.71 -20.30
N LEU A 60 6.70 -0.60 -18.97
CA LEU A 60 6.02 -1.54 -18.09
C LEU A 60 4.53 -1.22 -18.02
N VAL A 61 3.69 -2.21 -18.30
CA VAL A 61 2.23 -2.09 -18.26
C VAL A 61 1.68 -3.20 -17.37
N LEU A 62 0.82 -2.85 -16.40
CA LEU A 62 0.12 -3.86 -15.60
C LEU A 62 -0.93 -4.58 -16.44
N THR A 63 -1.00 -5.90 -16.32
CA THR A 63 -2.12 -6.68 -16.86
C THR A 63 -3.39 -6.39 -16.06
N PRO A 64 -4.59 -6.82 -16.50
CA PRO A 64 -5.80 -6.71 -15.67
C PRO A 64 -5.64 -7.35 -14.28
N LYS A 65 -4.88 -8.45 -14.20
CA LYS A 65 -4.54 -9.14 -12.94
C LYS A 65 -3.64 -8.27 -12.06
N GLY A 66 -2.57 -7.72 -12.62
CA GLY A 66 -1.68 -6.80 -11.91
C GLY A 66 -2.39 -5.53 -11.45
N LYS A 67 -3.23 -4.94 -12.30
CA LYS A 67 -3.98 -3.73 -11.98
C LYS A 67 -4.96 -3.96 -10.82
N LYS A 68 -5.65 -5.11 -10.81
CA LYS A 68 -6.55 -5.49 -9.70
C LYS A 68 -5.79 -5.60 -8.37
N ILE A 69 -4.60 -6.19 -8.39
CA ILE A 69 -3.78 -6.35 -7.19
C ILE A 69 -3.18 -5.02 -6.76
N GLY A 70 -2.58 -4.26 -7.68
CA GLY A 70 -2.01 -2.95 -7.39
C GLY A 70 -3.02 -2.00 -6.74
N LYS A 71 -4.24 -1.93 -7.29
CA LYS A 71 -5.32 -1.16 -6.65
C LYS A 71 -5.61 -1.64 -5.22
N ARG A 72 -5.71 -2.95 -5.02
CA ARG A 72 -6.01 -3.53 -3.70
C ARG A 72 -4.91 -3.26 -2.67
N LEU A 73 -3.65 -3.23 -3.09
CA LEU A 73 -2.51 -2.92 -2.22
C LEU A 73 -2.55 -1.44 -1.81
N VAL A 74 -2.72 -0.53 -2.77
CA VAL A 74 -2.89 0.91 -2.47
C VAL A 74 -4.09 1.17 -1.56
N ASP A 75 -5.23 0.51 -1.81
CA ASP A 75 -6.41 0.63 -0.94
C ASP A 75 -6.11 0.13 0.49
N ARG A 76 -5.32 -0.95 0.64
CA ARG A 76 -4.89 -1.47 1.95
C ARG A 76 -3.97 -0.46 2.65
N HIS A 77 -2.98 0.09 1.95
CA HIS A 77 -2.04 1.06 2.49
C HIS A 77 -2.79 2.29 3.04
N HIS A 78 -3.66 2.91 2.23
CA HIS A 78 -4.47 4.05 2.66
C HIS A 78 -5.40 3.73 3.82
N LEU A 79 -6.04 2.55 3.83
CA LEU A 79 -6.90 2.14 4.93
C LEU A 79 -6.12 2.03 6.25
N LEU A 80 -4.91 1.48 6.20
CA LEU A 80 -4.05 1.37 7.38
C LEU A 80 -3.54 2.73 7.84
N GLU A 81 -3.12 3.62 6.92
CA GLU A 81 -2.76 5.00 7.26
C GLU A 81 -3.92 5.72 7.96
N GLN A 82 -5.13 5.59 7.41
CA GLN A 82 -6.33 6.19 7.98
C GLN A 82 -6.62 5.62 9.37
N PHE A 83 -6.57 4.29 9.51
CA PHE A 83 -6.77 3.63 10.80
C PHE A 83 -5.77 4.10 11.85
N LEU A 84 -4.47 4.11 11.54
CA LEU A 84 -3.43 4.55 12.47
C LEU A 84 -3.61 6.01 12.88
N ARG A 85 -4.02 6.87 11.94
CA ARG A 85 -4.34 8.27 12.23
C ARG A 85 -5.56 8.42 13.16
N ILE A 86 -6.60 7.63 12.94
CA ILE A 86 -7.82 7.64 13.78
C ILE A 86 -7.50 7.24 15.21
N ILE A 87 -6.65 6.24 15.41
CA ILE A 87 -6.27 5.79 16.76
C ILE A 87 -5.18 6.67 17.41
N GLY A 88 -4.76 7.76 16.76
CA GLY A 88 -3.85 8.74 17.34
C GLY A 88 -2.37 8.36 17.28
N VAL A 89 -1.94 7.53 16.32
CA VAL A 89 -0.50 7.36 16.06
C VAL A 89 0.07 8.68 15.54
N ASP A 90 1.21 9.10 16.08
CA ASP A 90 1.91 10.31 15.62
C ASP A 90 2.18 10.25 14.11
N GLU A 91 1.91 11.34 13.40
CA GLU A 91 1.99 11.40 11.93
C GLU A 91 3.38 10.98 11.40
N GLU A 92 4.45 11.23 12.15
CA GLU A 92 5.82 10.83 11.80
C GLU A 92 6.07 9.31 11.85
N ASN A 93 5.25 8.55 12.59
CA ASN A 93 5.36 7.11 12.72
C ASN A 93 4.46 6.35 11.74
N ILE A 94 3.36 6.96 11.29
CA ILE A 94 2.32 6.29 10.48
C ILE A 94 2.90 5.55 9.28
N TYR A 95 3.68 6.23 8.43
CA TYR A 95 4.21 5.62 7.22
C TYR A 95 5.05 4.37 7.50
N ARG A 96 5.98 4.47 8.46
CA ARG A 96 6.85 3.35 8.85
C ARG A 96 6.04 2.18 9.42
N ASP A 97 5.02 2.48 10.20
CA ASP A 97 4.23 1.47 10.89
C ASP A 97 3.29 0.75 9.90
N VAL A 98 2.72 1.46 8.91
CA VAL A 98 1.94 0.86 7.81
C VAL A 98 2.79 -0.12 7.00
N GLU A 99 3.94 0.32 6.50
CA GLU A 99 4.89 -0.53 5.75
C GLU A 99 5.30 -1.76 6.57
N GLY A 100 5.43 -1.60 7.90
CA GLY A 100 5.78 -2.69 8.81
C GLY A 100 4.70 -3.76 8.97
N ILE A 101 3.42 -3.42 8.84
CA ILE A 101 2.30 -4.33 9.15
C ILE A 101 1.54 -4.82 7.91
N GLU A 102 1.57 -4.09 6.80
CA GLU A 102 0.60 -4.30 5.73
C GLU A 102 0.73 -5.66 5.02
N HIS A 103 1.94 -6.24 4.98
CA HIS A 103 2.20 -7.59 4.46
C HIS A 103 2.11 -8.71 5.52
N HIS A 104 1.94 -8.34 6.79
CA HIS A 104 1.91 -9.27 7.92
C HIS A 104 0.48 -9.50 8.46
N LEU A 105 -0.48 -8.74 7.96
CA LEU A 105 -1.89 -8.89 8.31
C LEU A 105 -2.62 -9.75 7.28
N SER A 106 -3.51 -10.61 7.78
CA SER A 106 -4.44 -11.34 6.92
C SER A 106 -5.44 -10.37 6.28
N TRP A 107 -5.92 -10.69 5.07
CA TRP A 107 -7.00 -9.92 4.45
C TRP A 107 -8.25 -9.86 5.32
N ASN A 108 -8.54 -10.89 6.11
CA ASN A 108 -9.63 -10.86 7.08
C ASN A 108 -9.43 -9.75 8.14
N SER A 109 -8.20 -9.58 8.64
CA SER A 109 -7.88 -8.50 9.59
C SER A 109 -8.01 -7.12 8.95
N ILE A 110 -7.54 -6.97 7.70
CA ILE A 110 -7.70 -5.73 6.93
C ILE A 110 -9.19 -5.38 6.77
N ASP A 111 -10.04 -6.35 6.44
CA ASP A 111 -11.48 -6.12 6.32
C ASP A 111 -12.11 -5.65 7.65
N ARG A 112 -11.69 -6.22 8.79
CA ARG A 112 -12.18 -5.79 10.12
C ARG A 112 -11.67 -4.40 10.51
N ILE A 113 -10.46 -4.03 10.08
CA ILE A 113 -9.95 -2.66 10.24
C ILE A 113 -10.80 -1.70 9.41
N GLY A 114 -11.19 -2.09 8.19
CA GLY A 114 -12.15 -1.36 7.36
C GLY A 114 -13.46 -1.08 8.09
N ASP A 115 -14.06 -2.11 8.70
CA ASP A 115 -15.29 -1.96 9.50
C ASP A 115 -15.10 -0.97 10.66
N LEU A 116 -13.93 -0.98 11.31
CA LEU A 116 -13.62 -0.09 12.44
C LEU A 116 -13.39 1.35 12.00
N VAL A 117 -12.70 1.56 10.87
CA VAL A 117 -12.55 2.89 10.26
C VAL A 117 -13.92 3.47 9.91
N GLN A 118 -14.77 2.69 9.24
CA GLN A 118 -16.14 3.11 8.92
C GLN A 118 -16.93 3.43 10.19
N TYR A 119 -16.80 2.62 11.24
CA TYR A 119 -17.44 2.90 12.53
C TYR A 119 -17.04 4.27 13.10
N PHE A 120 -15.78 4.68 13.01
CA PHE A 120 -15.37 6.01 13.47
C PHE A 120 -15.85 7.14 12.53
N GLU A 121 -15.90 6.91 11.22
CA GLU A 121 -16.36 7.90 10.25
C GLU A 121 -17.86 8.21 10.35
N GLU A 122 -18.68 7.22 10.69
CA GLU A 122 -20.14 7.37 10.76
C GLU A 122 -20.61 8.29 11.90
N ASP A 123 -19.80 8.44 12.95
CA ASP A 123 -20.13 9.26 14.11
C ASP A 123 -18.84 9.84 14.73
N PRO A 124 -18.52 11.10 14.43
CA PRO A 124 -17.33 11.78 14.96
C PRO A 124 -17.24 11.79 16.49
N GLY A 125 -18.37 11.67 17.21
CA GLY A 125 -18.37 11.58 18.67
C GLY A 125 -17.60 10.37 19.20
N ARG A 126 -17.47 9.30 18.40
CA ARG A 126 -16.68 8.11 18.74
C ARG A 126 -15.19 8.41 18.77
N VAL A 127 -14.71 9.29 17.87
CA VAL A 127 -13.32 9.76 17.88
C VAL A 127 -13.08 10.66 19.09
N ASP A 128 -14.03 11.53 19.44
CA ASP A 128 -13.94 12.37 20.63
C ASP A 128 -13.94 11.54 21.94
N ASP A 129 -14.69 10.44 21.99
CA ASP A 129 -14.64 9.48 23.10
C ASP A 129 -13.26 8.83 23.22
N LEU A 130 -12.67 8.41 22.09
CA LEU A 130 -11.33 7.81 22.06
C LEU A 130 -10.25 8.81 22.53
N ASN A 131 -10.29 10.03 22.01
CA ASN A 131 -9.35 11.09 22.38
C ASN A 131 -9.41 11.41 23.88
N ARG A 132 -10.62 11.41 24.47
CA ARG A 132 -10.79 11.60 25.92
C ARG A 132 -10.20 10.46 26.74
N LEU A 133 -10.32 9.21 26.28
CA LEU A 133 -9.70 8.07 26.93
C LEU A 133 -8.16 8.14 26.87
N GLN A 134 -7.62 8.60 25.75
CA GLN A 134 -6.17 8.77 25.59
C GLN A 134 -5.62 9.85 26.53
N ALA A 135 -6.27 11.02 26.58
CA ALA A 135 -5.88 12.09 27.50
C ALA A 135 -5.89 11.64 28.97
N GLN A 136 -6.85 10.81 29.38
CA GLN A 136 -6.92 10.26 30.74
C GLN A 136 -5.80 9.27 31.07
N ASN A 137 -5.21 8.61 30.08
CA ASN A 137 -4.12 7.64 30.29
C ASN A 137 -2.73 8.31 30.31
N GLU A 138 -2.63 9.55 29.86
CA GLU A 138 -1.39 10.34 29.85
C GLU A 138 -1.17 11.12 31.16
N ASP A 139 -2.22 11.25 31.98
CA ASP A 139 -2.21 11.83 33.34
C ASP A 139 -1.84 10.81 34.43
#